data_AF-A0A060CP22-F1
#
_entry.id   AF-A0A060CP22-F1
#
_cell.length_a   1.000
_cell.length_b   1.000
_cell.length_c   1.000
_cell.angle_alpha   90.00
_cell.angle_beta   90.00
_cell.angle_gamma   90.00
#
_symmetry.space_group_name_H-M   'P 1'
#
loop_
_entity.id
_entity.type
_entity.pdbx_description
1 polymer ?
#
loop_
_entity_poly.entity_id
_entity_poly.type
_entity_poly.pdbx_seq_one_letter_code
_entity_poly.pdbx_strand_id
1 'polypeptide(L)'
;TEFEIIFEQNDCSIEFIKQNAKEIAREHNIKIMVITLGEHGSIFVNKNEEIFVPSYKVNAIDTTCAGDSFLGTFVTLISEGKSEKHAMQAATKVYFNSCNKT
;
A
#
# COMPACT_ATOMS: atom_id res chain seq x y z
N THR A 1 2.50 -0.11 -12.43
CA THR A 1 2.73 0.75 -11.22
C THR A 1 4.21 1.10 -11.13
N GLU A 2 4.64 2.03 -10.26
CA GLU A 2 6.08 2.32 -10.07
C GLU A 2 6.90 1.06 -9.74
N PHE A 3 6.27 0.08 -9.08
CA PHE A 3 6.84 -1.24 -8.82
C PHE A 3 7.31 -1.95 -10.11
N GLU A 4 6.48 -2.04 -11.15
CA GLU A 4 6.86 -2.69 -12.42
C GLU A 4 8.06 -2.00 -13.10
N ILE A 5 8.16 -0.67 -12.96
CA ILE A 5 9.26 0.13 -13.54
C ILE A 5 10.56 -0.10 -12.78
N ILE A 6 10.48 -0.22 -11.45
CA ILE A 6 11.67 -0.43 -10.60
C ILE A 6 12.18 -1.87 -10.74
N PHE A 7 11.32 -2.85 -10.98
CA PHE A 7 11.68 -4.27 -10.85
C PHE A 7 11.80 -5.05 -12.15
N GLU A 8 11.57 -4.43 -13.32
CA GLU A 8 11.71 -5.06 -14.66
C GLU A 8 11.11 -6.48 -14.76
N GLN A 9 10.00 -6.73 -14.07
CA GLN A 9 9.43 -8.07 -13.91
C GLN A 9 7.94 -8.12 -14.24
N ASN A 10 7.51 -9.24 -14.84
CA ASN A 10 6.18 -9.42 -15.44
C ASN A 10 5.22 -10.30 -14.60
N ASP A 11 5.64 -10.88 -13.48
CA ASP A 11 4.76 -11.66 -12.61
C ASP A 11 4.10 -10.75 -11.56
N CYS A 12 2.78 -10.57 -11.70
CA CYS A 12 1.97 -9.68 -10.86
C CYS A 12 1.19 -10.44 -9.77
N SER A 13 1.50 -11.72 -9.50
CA SER A 13 0.82 -12.46 -8.43
C SER A 13 1.12 -11.86 -7.05
N ILE A 14 0.12 -11.83 -6.18
CA ILE A 14 0.22 -11.19 -4.84
C ILE A 14 1.35 -11.82 -4.03
N GLU A 15 1.46 -13.15 -4.05
CA GLU A 15 2.53 -13.90 -3.37
C GLU A 15 3.92 -13.54 -3.91
N PHE A 16 4.06 -13.36 -5.23
CA PHE A 16 5.32 -12.94 -5.83
C PHE A 16 5.71 -11.52 -5.40
N ILE A 17 4.76 -10.59 -5.43
CA ILE A 17 4.97 -9.20 -5.02
C ILE A 17 5.37 -9.14 -3.53
N LYS A 18 4.70 -9.90 -2.66
CA LYS A 18 5.04 -9.99 -1.23
C LYS A 18 6.46 -10.49 -1.00
N GLN A 19 6.85 -11.57 -1.68
CA GLN A 19 8.17 -12.18 -1.52
C GLN A 19 9.29 -11.21 -1.94
N ASN A 20 9.17 -10.61 -3.12
CA ASN A 20 10.14 -9.63 -3.62
C ASN A 20 10.20 -8.41 -2.70
N ALA A 21 9.06 -7.85 -2.31
CA ALA A 21 8.98 -6.70 -1.41
C ALA A 21 9.72 -6.95 -0.07
N LYS A 22 9.60 -8.16 0.48
CA LYS A 22 10.36 -8.58 1.67
C LYS A 22 11.87 -8.60 1.44
N GLU A 23 12.32 -9.13 0.32
CA GLU A 23 13.75 -9.23 -0.01
C GLU A 23 14.35 -7.84 -0.15
N ILE A 24 13.71 -6.98 -0.94
CA ILE A 24 14.12 -5.57 -1.13
C ILE A 24 14.12 -4.82 0.19
N ALA A 25 13.07 -5.00 1.02
CA ALA A 25 13.00 -4.33 2.30
C ALA A 25 14.16 -4.73 3.22
N ARG A 26 14.62 -5.98 3.16
CA ARG A 26 15.80 -6.45 3.90
C ARG A 26 17.09 -5.89 3.32
N GLU A 27 17.28 -5.96 2.00
CA GLU A 27 18.49 -5.50 1.31
C GLU A 27 18.75 -4.01 1.55
N HIS A 28 17.69 -3.20 1.52
CA HIS A 28 17.78 -1.75 1.69
C HIS A 28 17.49 -1.27 3.13
N ASN A 29 17.33 -2.20 4.08
CA ASN A 29 17.00 -1.89 5.48
C ASN A 29 15.75 -0.98 5.62
N ILE A 30 14.75 -1.20 4.76
CA ILE A 30 13.47 -0.51 4.78
C ILE A 30 12.62 -1.09 5.91
N LYS A 31 12.23 -0.24 6.85
CA LYS A 31 11.44 -0.68 8.02
C LYS A 31 10.00 -1.02 7.65
N ILE A 32 9.42 -0.23 6.75
CA ILE A 32 8.03 -0.31 6.34
C ILE A 32 7.97 -0.04 4.83
N MET A 33 7.34 -0.94 4.09
CA MET A 33 7.06 -0.80 2.67
C MET A 33 5.55 -0.94 2.44
N VAL A 34 4.99 -0.03 1.66
CA VAL A 34 3.60 -0.10 1.20
C VAL A 34 3.58 -0.10 -0.32
N ILE A 35 2.84 -1.04 -0.89
CA ILE A 35 2.68 -1.21 -2.33
C ILE A 35 1.19 -1.12 -2.66
N THR A 36 0.79 -0.11 -3.41
CA THR A 36 -0.58 0.01 -3.92
C THR A 36 -0.73 -0.79 -5.21
N LEU A 37 -1.75 -1.65 -5.28
CA LEU A 37 -2.08 -2.51 -6.42
C LEU A 37 -3.32 -2.02 -7.19
N GLY A 38 -3.62 -0.73 -7.12
CA GLY A 38 -4.79 -0.13 -7.77
C GLY A 38 -6.10 -0.83 -7.37
N GLU A 39 -6.81 -1.38 -8.35
CA GLU A 39 -8.09 -2.08 -8.15
C GLU A 39 -7.99 -3.37 -7.33
N HIS A 40 -6.78 -3.88 -7.07
CA HIS A 40 -6.58 -5.08 -6.26
C HIS A 40 -6.33 -4.77 -4.77
N GLY A 41 -5.97 -3.54 -4.42
CA GLY A 41 -5.82 -3.10 -3.03
C GLY A 41 -4.42 -2.59 -2.71
N SER A 42 -3.88 -3.00 -1.56
CA SER A 42 -2.53 -2.62 -1.13
C SER A 42 -1.88 -3.69 -0.28
N ILE A 43 -0.55 -3.83 -0.39
CA ILE A 43 0.28 -4.68 0.45
C ILE A 43 1.09 -3.79 1.40
N PHE A 44 1.21 -4.21 2.65
CA PHE A 44 2.14 -3.70 3.63
C PHE A 44 3.13 -4.78 4.03
N VAL A 45 4.40 -4.41 4.12
CA VAL A 45 5.49 -5.29 4.54
C VAL A 45 6.33 -4.56 5.58
N ASN A 46 6.54 -5.20 6.72
CA ASN A 46 7.60 -4.83 7.67
C ASN A 46 8.44 -6.07 8.03
N LYS A 47 9.36 -5.93 8.98
CA LYS A 47 10.21 -7.04 9.46
C LYS A 47 9.41 -8.24 10.02
N ASN A 48 8.23 -7.99 10.57
CA ASN A 48 7.49 -8.93 11.42
C ASN A 48 6.26 -9.52 10.70
N GLU A 49 5.61 -8.74 9.83
CA GLU A 49 4.34 -9.08 9.23
C GLU A 49 4.20 -8.59 7.78
N GLU A 50 3.30 -9.26 7.08
CA GLU A 50 2.78 -8.87 5.78
C GLU A 50 1.27 -8.73 5.89
N ILE A 51 0.73 -7.62 5.42
CA ILE A 51 -0.71 -7.37 5.43
C ILE A 51 -1.14 -7.08 4.01
N PHE A 52 -1.99 -7.93 3.45
CA PHE A 52 -2.74 -7.60 2.25
C PHE A 52 -4.09 -7.01 2.64
N VAL A 53 -4.39 -5.82 2.13
CA VAL A 53 -5.69 -5.16 2.27
C VAL A 53 -6.33 -5.14 0.88
N PRO A 54 -7.43 -5.90 0.66
CA PRO A 54 -8.11 -5.91 -0.63
C PRO A 54 -8.69 -4.53 -0.95
N SER A 55 -8.81 -4.25 -2.24
CA SER A 55 -9.45 -3.03 -2.73
C SER A 55 -10.92 -2.94 -2.31
N TYR A 56 -11.39 -1.70 -2.15
CA TYR A 56 -12.81 -1.41 -2.13
C TYR A 56 -13.25 -1.13 -3.58
N LYS A 57 -14.36 -1.72 -4.04
CA LYS A 57 -14.91 -1.39 -5.36
C LYS A 57 -15.19 0.10 -5.43
N VAL A 58 -14.40 0.82 -6.22
CA VAL A 58 -14.55 2.25 -6.45
C VAL A 58 -14.41 2.52 -7.94
N ASN A 59 -15.25 3.41 -8.48
CA ASN A 59 -15.08 3.92 -9.83
C ASN A 59 -14.11 5.08 -9.71
N ALA A 60 -12.81 4.83 -9.93
CA ALA A 60 -11.80 5.87 -9.81
C ALA A 60 -12.05 6.95 -10.88
N ILE A 61 -12.46 8.15 -10.44
CA ILE A 61 -12.73 9.32 -11.28
C ILE A 61 -11.48 10.21 -11.36
N ASP A 62 -10.77 10.38 -10.24
CA ASP A 62 -9.55 11.20 -10.14
C ASP A 62 -8.57 10.60 -9.12
N THR A 63 -7.38 10.19 -9.54
CA THR A 63 -6.36 9.58 -8.67
C THR A 63 -5.35 10.61 -8.11
N THR A 64 -5.52 11.90 -8.43
CA THR A 64 -4.60 12.97 -8.01
C THR A 64 -4.55 13.06 -6.48
N CYS A 65 -3.34 13.03 -5.90
CA CYS A 65 -3.08 13.08 -4.44
C CYS A 65 -3.62 11.91 -3.60
N ALA A 66 -4.04 10.80 -4.21
CA ALA A 66 -4.48 9.61 -3.45
C ALA A 66 -3.34 9.03 -2.58
N GLY A 67 -2.10 9.08 -3.08
CA GLY A 67 -0.89 8.66 -2.35
C GLY A 67 -0.58 9.50 -1.11
N ASP A 68 -0.69 10.83 -1.21
CA ASP A 68 -0.46 11.74 -0.07
C ASP A 68 -1.52 11.53 1.02
N SER A 69 -2.77 11.30 0.61
CA SER A 69 -3.89 11.03 1.53
C SER A 69 -3.72 9.69 2.25
N PHE A 70 -3.21 8.68 1.54
CA PHE A 70 -2.82 7.39 2.14
C PHE A 70 -1.72 7.59 3.17
N LEU A 71 -0.61 8.22 2.78
CA LEU A 71 0.55 8.41 3.64
C LEU A 71 0.22 9.25 4.87
N GLY A 72 -0.51 10.35 4.70
CA GLY A 72 -0.94 11.22 5.79
C GLY A 72 -1.82 10.47 6.81
N THR A 73 -2.76 9.66 6.32
CA THR A 73 -3.62 8.83 7.21
C THR A 73 -2.79 7.80 7.96
N PHE A 74 -1.88 7.10 7.27
CA PHE A 74 -1.03 6.09 7.87
C PHE A 74 -0.12 6.67 8.96
N VAL A 75 0.63 7.74 8.65
CA VAL A 75 1.56 8.39 9.59
C VAL A 75 0.81 8.95 10.80
N THR A 76 -0.36 9.55 10.60
CA THR A 76 -1.18 10.08 11.70
C THR A 76 -1.58 8.99 12.68
N LEU A 77 -2.13 7.87 12.18
CA LEU A 77 -2.60 6.77 13.04
C LEU A 77 -1.46 6.05 13.75
N ILE A 78 -0.31 5.89 13.10
CA ILE A 78 0.90 5.37 13.75
C ILE A 78 1.37 6.33 14.85
N SER A 79 1.37 7.65 14.61
CA SER A 79 1.73 8.64 15.62
C SER A 79 0.78 8.66 16.83
N GLU A 80 -0.47 8.26 16.64
CA GLU A 80 -1.47 8.08 17.71
C GLU A 80 -1.34 6.73 18.45
N GLY A 81 -0.35 5.90 18.09
CA GLY A 81 -0.12 4.58 18.70
C GLY A 81 -1.14 3.52 18.28
N LYS A 82 -1.85 3.71 17.16
CA LYS A 82 -2.70 2.67 16.57
C LYS A 82 -1.84 1.55 15.98
N SER A 83 -2.42 0.36 15.84
CA SER A 83 -1.72 -0.76 15.20
C SER A 83 -1.50 -0.51 13.70
N GLU A 84 -0.40 -1.05 13.17
CA GLU A 84 -0.05 -0.98 11.74
C GLU A 84 -1.19 -1.51 10.87
N LYS A 85 -1.82 -2.63 11.28
CA LYS A 85 -3.01 -3.17 10.63
C LYS A 85 -4.17 -2.17 10.56
N HIS A 86 -4.48 -1.48 11.66
CA HIS A 86 -5.56 -0.50 11.68
C HIS A 86 -5.22 0.71 10.80
N ALA A 87 -3.99 1.21 10.90
CA ALA A 87 -3.49 2.32 10.09
C ALA A 87 -3.57 1.99 8.60
N MET A 88 -3.16 0.78 8.20
CA MET A 88 -3.27 0.28 6.83
C MET A 88 -4.71 0.23 6.35
N GLN A 89 -5.62 -0.39 7.11
CA GLN A 89 -7.03 -0.48 6.73
C GLN A 89 -7.68 0.90 6.53
N ALA A 90 -7.38 1.85 7.42
CA ALA A 90 -7.87 3.21 7.32
C ALA A 90 -7.26 3.98 6.15
N ALA A 91 -5.94 3.90 5.95
CA ALA A 91 -5.24 4.55 4.86
C ALA A 91 -5.70 4.02 3.50
N THR A 92 -5.85 2.70 3.35
CA THR A 92 -6.40 2.08 2.13
C THR A 92 -7.82 2.59 1.85
N LYS A 93 -8.66 2.71 2.88
CA LYS A 93 -10.01 3.29 2.73
C LYS A 93 -9.98 4.76 2.29
N VAL A 94 -9.11 5.57 2.87
CA VAL A 94 -8.96 7.00 2.51
C VAL A 94 -8.44 7.16 1.09
N TYR A 95 -7.47 6.33 0.68
CA TYR A 95 -6.96 6.27 -0.69
C TYR A 95 -8.10 6.09 -1.70
N PHE A 96 -8.94 5.08 -1.50
CA PHE A 96 -10.05 4.80 -2.41
C PHE A 96 -11.17 5.85 -2.37
N ASN A 97 -11.46 6.42 -1.20
CA ASN A 97 -12.42 7.52 -1.09
C ASN A 97 -11.94 8.79 -1.81
N SER A 98 -10.62 9.01 -1.84
CA SER A 98 -10.02 10.15 -2.56
C SER A 98 -10.14 9.96 -4.06
N CYS A 99 -10.05 8.71 -4.55
CA CYS A 99 -10.23 8.36 -5.96
C CYS A 99 -11.66 8.52 -6.50
N ASN A 100 -12.66 8.59 -5.62
CA ASN A 100 -14.09 8.57 -5.94
C ASN A 100 -14.74 9.96 -6.00
N LYS A 101 -13.98 11.06 -5.89
CA LYS A 101 -14.58 12.39 -5.91
C LYS A 101 -15.11 12.73 -7.30
N THR A 102 -16.41 12.99 -7.34
CA THR A 102 -17.18 13.52 -8.47
C THR A 102 -17.00 15.03 -8.57
#